data_AF-A0A0R3DSG1-F1
#
_entry.id   AF-A0A0R3DSG1-F1
#
_cell.length_a   1.000
_cell.length_b   1.000
_cell.length_c   1.000
_cell.angle_alpha   90.00
_cell.angle_beta   90.00
_cell.angle_gamma   90.00
#
_symmetry.space_group_name_H-M   'P 1'
#
loop_
_entity.id
_entity.type
_entity.pdbx_description
1 polymer ?
#
loop_
_entity_poly.entity_id
_entity_poly.type
_entity_poly.pdbx_seq_one_letter_code
_entity_poly.pdbx_strand_id
1 'polypeptide(L)' 'MGEGSKVPERGQMRNDPIIVQIYGGVCVETPAKIGAVARSLADLHGRGHRVVVIVSAMGTTTD' A
#
# COMPACT_ATOMS: atom_id res chain seq x y z
N MET A 1 -29.12 9.77 -37.14
CA MET A 1 -27.96 10.13 -36.31
C MET A 1 -28.41 10.21 -34.86
N GLY A 2 -27.77 9.50 -33.95
CA GLY A 2 -28.01 9.56 -32.51
C GLY A 2 -27.00 8.65 -31.83
N GLU A 3 -25.90 9.23 -31.38
CA GLU A 3 -24.78 8.54 -30.77
C GLU A 3 -25.23 7.71 -29.58
N GLY A 4 -24.91 6.42 -29.61
CA GLY A 4 -25.09 5.51 -28.49
C GLY A 4 -24.27 6.00 -27.31
N SER A 5 -24.98 6.31 -26.23
CA SER A 5 -24.41 6.68 -24.93
C SER A 5 -23.34 5.66 -24.51
N LYS A 6 -22.09 6.10 -24.48
CA LYS A 6 -20.94 5.32 -24.02
C LYS A 6 -21.10 5.10 -22.52
N VAL A 7 -21.63 3.95 -22.14
CA VAL A 7 -21.59 3.49 -20.75
C VAL A 7 -20.10 3.48 -20.34
N PRO A 8 -19.71 4.20 -19.28
CA PRO A 8 -18.33 4.15 -18.82
C PRO A 8 -18.04 2.71 -18.40
N GLU A 9 -17.10 2.08 -19.11
CA GLU A 9 -16.58 0.77 -18.80
C GLU A 9 -16.13 0.81 -17.34
N ARG A 10 -16.79 0.01 -16.47
CA ARG A 10 -16.42 -0.10 -15.05
C ARG A 10 -14.93 -0.35 -15.02
N GLY A 11 -14.16 0.64 -14.53
CA GLY A 11 -12.71 0.66 -14.64
C GLY A 11 -12.15 -0.71 -14.38
N GLN A 12 -11.58 -1.32 -15.43
CA GLN A 12 -11.03 -2.67 -15.41
C GLN A 12 -10.26 -2.84 -14.10
N MET A 13 -10.74 -3.70 -13.20
CA MET A 13 -9.98 -3.99 -11.99
C MET A 13 -8.67 -4.60 -12.44
N ARG A 14 -7.59 -3.82 -12.39
CA ARG A 14 -6.27 -4.32 -12.72
C ARG A 14 -5.99 -5.46 -11.76
N ASN A 15 -5.77 -6.65 -12.30
CA ASN A 15 -5.38 -7.85 -11.56
C ASN A 15 -3.91 -7.76 -11.11
N ASP A 16 -3.46 -6.56 -10.71
CA ASP A 16 -2.12 -6.35 -10.18
C ASP A 16 -2.07 -6.99 -8.79
N PRO A 17 -1.07 -7.86 -8.51
CA PRO A 17 -0.95 -8.52 -7.22
C PRO A 17 -0.94 -7.51 -6.08
N ILE A 18 -1.86 -7.69 -5.13
CA ILE A 18 -1.91 -6.90 -3.91
C ILE A 18 -1.11 -7.60 -2.83
N ILE A 19 -0.11 -6.91 -2.30
CA ILE A 19 0.69 -7.36 -1.17
C ILE A 19 0.23 -6.62 0.07
N VAL A 20 -0.13 -7.37 1.12
CA VAL A 20 -0.45 -6.82 2.43
C VAL A 20 0.71 -7.10 3.37
N GLN A 21 1.25 -6.05 4.00
CA GLN A 21 2.34 -6.17 4.99
C GLN A 21 1.93 -5.51 6.29
N ILE A 22 2.23 -6.19 7.40
CA ILE A 22 1.91 -5.75 8.75
C ILE A 22 3.21 -5.47 9.48
N TYR A 23 3.31 -4.29 10.10
CA TYR A 23 4.46 -3.90 10.91
C TYR A 23 4.00 -3.59 12.34
N GLY A 24 4.44 -4.41 13.29
CA GLY A 24 4.21 -4.18 14.72
C GLY A 24 5.05 -3.01 15.25
N GLY A 25 4.81 -2.58 16.49
CA GLY A 25 5.42 -1.37 17.05
C GLY A 25 6.96 -1.35 17.03
N VAL A 26 7.61 -2.49 17.24
CA VAL A 26 9.09 -2.64 17.18
C VAL A 26 9.66 -2.41 15.78
N CYS A 27 8.87 -2.66 14.73
CA CYS A 27 9.27 -2.41 13.35
C CYS A 27 9.20 -0.91 12.98
N VAL A 28 8.48 -0.12 13.78
CA VAL A 28 8.26 1.31 13.55
C VAL A 28 8.69 2.19 14.73
N GLU A 29 9.45 1.64 15.69
CA GLU A 29 9.84 2.31 16.96
C GLU A 29 10.69 3.58 16.79
N THR A 30 11.36 3.75 15.64
CA THR A 30 12.21 4.92 15.37
C THR A 30 11.98 5.44 13.96
N PRO A 31 12.21 6.74 13.70
CA PRO A 31 12.16 7.31 12.35
C PRO A 31 13.05 6.58 11.35
N ALA A 32 14.22 6.10 11.79
CA ALA A 32 15.14 5.33 10.94
C ALA A 32 14.52 3.99 10.49
N LYS A 33 13.87 3.26 11.41
CA LYS A 33 13.16 2.02 11.08
C LYS A 33 11.95 2.27 10.18
N ILE A 34 11.18 3.33 10.43
CA ILE A 34 10.09 3.76 9.54
C ILE A 34 10.63 4.06 8.13
N GLY A 35 11.75 4.77 8.03
CA GLY A 35 12.41 5.06 6.76
C GLY A 35 12.86 3.80 6.02
N ALA A 36 13.38 2.79 6.74
CA ALA A 36 13.76 1.51 6.15
C ALA A 36 12.53 0.75 5.61
N VAL A 37 11.43 0.72 6.37
CA VAL A 37 10.16 0.13 5.93
C VAL A 37 9.64 0.85 4.68
N ALA A 38 9.61 2.18 4.69
CA ALA A 38 9.15 2.98 3.55
C ALA A 38 9.94 2.71 2.26
N ARG A 39 11.28 2.57 2.35
CA ARG A 39 12.12 2.22 1.19
C ARG A 39 11.75 0.85 0.62
N SER A 40 11.62 -0.17 1.47
CA SER A 40 11.21 -1.51 1.05
C SER A 40 9.83 -1.52 0.37
N LEU A 41 8.89 -0.73 0.88
CA LEU A 41 7.55 -0.59 0.29
C LEU A 41 7.58 0.14 -1.05
N ALA A 42 8.41 1.18 -1.17
CA ALA A 42 8.63 1.88 -2.43
C ALA A 42 9.22 0.95 -3.50
N ASP A 43 10.16 0.08 -3.13
CA ASP A 43 10.73 -0.92 -4.04
C ASP A 43 9.70 -1.97 -4.48
N LEU A 44 8.78 -2.39 -3.60
CA LEU A 44 7.67 -3.28 -3.95
C LEU A 44 6.71 -2.61 -4.94
N HIS A 45 6.33 -1.37 -4.66
CA HIS A 45 5.47 -0.57 -5.52
C HIS A 45 6.12 -0.29 -6.89
N GLY A 46 7.42 0.05 -6.90
CA GLY A 46 8.20 0.27 -8.13
C GLY A 46 8.31 -0.96 -9.02
N ARG A 47 8.15 -2.16 -8.45
CA ARG A 47 8.05 -3.43 -9.20
C ARG A 47 6.65 -3.72 -9.76
N GLY A 48 5.70 -2.81 -9.61
CA GLY A 48 4.33 -2.94 -10.13
C GLY A 48 3.35 -3.62 -9.18
N HIS A 49 3.74 -3.88 -7.93
CA HIS A 49 2.83 -4.42 -6.93
C HIS A 49 1.96 -3.30 -6.34
N ARG A 50 0.72 -3.64 -6.03
CA ARG A 50 -0.13 -2.79 -5.20
C ARG A 50 0.15 -3.15 -3.75
N VAL A 51 0.44 -2.18 -2.90
CA VAL A 51 0.87 -2.44 -1.52
C VAL A 51 -0.12 -1.83 -0.55
N VAL A 52 -0.58 -2.62 0.42
CA VAL A 52 -1.38 -2.17 1.56
C VAL A 52 -0.58 -2.45 2.82
N VAL A 53 -0.50 -1.44 3.69
CA VAL A 53 0.34 -1.51 4.89
C VAL A 53 -0.51 -1.22 6.10
N ILE A 54 -0.39 -2.11 7.09
CA ILE A 54 -1.01 -1.96 8.40
C ILE A 54 0.11 -1.73 9.41
N VAL A 55 0.03 -0.63 10.14
CA VAL A 55 1.02 -0.26 11.15
C VAL A 55 0.36 -0.19 12.51
N SER A 56 1.05 -0.74 13.52
CA SER A 56 0.74 -0.45 14.92
C SER A 56 1.31 0.91 15.33
N ALA A 57 0.94 1.37 16.52
CA ALA A 57 1.59 2.50 17.15
C ALA A 57 3.10 2.23 17.37
N MET A 58 3.89 3.29 17.47
CA MET A 58 5.34 3.26 17.47
C MET A 58 5.90 2.69 18.78
N GLY A 59 6.67 1.59 18.73
CA GLY A 59 7.32 1.02 19.91
C GLY A 59 6.33 0.74 21.05
N THR A 60 6.57 1.35 22.22
CA THR A 60 5.74 1.24 23.44
C THR A 60 4.84 2.45 23.64
N THR A 61 4.43 3.14 22.57
CA THR A 61 3.54 4.33 22.70
C THR A 61 2.09 3.97 23.06
N THR A 62 1.80 2.70 23.25
CA THR A 62 0.50 2.17 23.67
C THR A 62 0.73 1.11 24.75
N ASP A 63 -0.06 1.16 25.81
CA ASP A 63 -0.07 0.20 26.93
C ASP A 63 -0.92 -1.06 26.63
#